data_AF-A0A419RTD2-F1
#
_entry.id   AF-A0A419RTD2-F1
#
_cell.length_a   1.000
_cell.length_b   1.000
_cell.length_c   1.000
_cell.angle_alpha   90.00
_cell.angle_beta   90.00
_cell.angle_gamma   90.00
#
_symmetry.space_group_name_H-M   'P 1'
#
loop_
_entity.id
_entity.type
_entity.pdbx_description
1 polymer ?
#
loop_
_entity_poly.entity_id
_entity_poly.type
_entity_poly.pdbx_seq_one_letter_code
_entity_poly.pdbx_strand_id
1 'polypeptide(L)'
;MQPGIWQILIIAIVVLVLFGRGRISEMMGDFGKGISSFKKGMSEEDRAASGKSDARLEGPAHDAKPAGETVESSDRNGTKSS
;
A
#
# COMPACT_ATOMS: atom_id res chain seq x y z
N MET A 1 -27.16 -21.59 -11.52
CA MET A 1 -27.37 -20.32 -10.80
C MET A 1 -26.07 -19.97 -10.09
N GLN A 2 -25.28 -19.05 -10.63
CA GLN A 2 -24.04 -18.62 -9.96
C GLN A 2 -24.39 -17.64 -8.84
N PRO A 3 -23.75 -17.73 -7.67
CA PRO A 3 -23.89 -16.70 -6.65
C PRO A 3 -23.42 -15.38 -7.26
N GLY A 4 -24.28 -14.38 -7.22
CA GLY A 4 -23.96 -13.05 -7.70
C GLY A 4 -22.98 -12.35 -6.75
N ILE A 5 -22.44 -11.23 -7.24
CA ILE A 5 -21.54 -10.36 -6.47
C ILE A 5 -22.17 -9.95 -5.12
N TRP A 6 -23.50 -9.77 -5.09
CA TRP A 6 -24.25 -9.46 -3.88
C TRP A 6 -24.17 -10.54 -2.79
N GLN A 7 -24.22 -11.83 -3.14
CA GLN A 7 -24.10 -12.91 -2.16
C GLN A 7 -22.67 -13.00 -1.61
N ILE A 8 -21.66 -12.82 -2.47
CA ILE A 8 -20.26 -12.85 -2.06
C ILE A 8 -19.97 -11.72 -1.06
N LEU A 9 -20.51 -10.53 -1.27
CA LEU A 9 -20.34 -9.40 -0.35
C LEU A 9 -20.93 -9.70 1.05
N ILE A 10 -22.12 -10.29 1.11
CA ILE A 10 -22.75 -10.68 2.39
C ILE A 10 -21.90 -11.71 3.13
N ILE A 11 -21.39 -12.72 2.42
CA ILE A 11 -20.51 -13.75 3.00
C ILE A 11 -19.22 -13.13 3.52
N ALA A 12 -18.61 -12.20 2.77
CA ALA A 12 -17.39 -11.51 3.18
C ALA A 12 -17.59 -10.72 4.48
N ILE A 13 -18.74 -10.06 4.67
CA ILE A 13 -19.07 -9.37 5.92
C ILE A 13 -19.20 -10.36 7.09
N VAL A 14 -19.90 -11.48 6.89
CA VAL A 14 -20.05 -12.52 7.94
C VAL A 14 -18.68 -13.07 8.35
N VAL A 15 -17.82 -13.38 7.39
CA VAL A 15 -16.45 -13.86 7.66
C VAL A 15 -15.65 -12.79 8.40
N LEU A 16 -15.74 -11.51 8.00
CA LEU A 16 -15.06 -10.41 8.69
C LEU A 16 -15.52 -10.24 10.14
N VAL A 17 -16.80 -10.48 10.44
CA VAL A 17 -17.33 -10.42 11.81
C VAL A 17 -16.88 -11.62 12.65
N LEU A 18 -16.89 -12.83 12.08
CA LEU A 18 -16.48 -14.05 12.80
C LEU A 18 -14.98 -14.09 13.11
N PHE A 19 -14.16 -13.71 12.14
CA PHE A 19 -12.70 -13.73 12.27
C PHE A 19 -12.15 -12.41 12.80
N GLY A 20 -12.89 -11.31 12.69
CA GLY A 20 -12.47 -9.97 13.09
C GLY A 20 -11.43 -9.34 12.16
N ARG A 21 -11.38 -8.00 12.14
CA ARG A 21 -10.44 -7.24 11.29
C ARG A 21 -8.96 -7.51 11.59
N GLY A 22 -8.61 -7.83 12.84
CA GLY A 22 -7.23 -8.03 13.26
C GLY A 22 -6.60 -9.27 12.63
N ARG A 23 -7.29 -10.41 12.74
CA ARG A 23 -6.78 -11.70 12.21
C ARG A 23 -6.71 -11.72 10.70
N ILE A 24 -7.72 -11.19 10.01
CA ILE A 24 -7.72 -11.13 8.54
C ILE A 24 -6.60 -10.20 8.03
N SER A 25 -6.34 -9.07 8.69
CA SER A 25 -5.29 -8.13 8.25
C SER A 25 -3.89 -8.71 8.40
N GLU A 26 -3.58 -9.40 9.51
CA GLU A 26 -2.29 -10.07 9.69
C GLU A 26 -2.09 -11.17 8.65
N MET A 27 -3.09 -12.03 8.47
CA MET A 27 -3.01 -13.12 7.49
C MET A 27 -2.91 -12.58 6.05
N MET A 28 -3.73 -11.61 5.67
CA MET A 28 -3.71 -11.02 4.33
C MET A 28 -2.38 -10.30 4.03
N GLY A 29 -1.69 -9.80 5.04
CA GLY A 29 -0.34 -9.24 4.89
C GLY A 29 0.68 -10.30 4.47
N ASP A 30 0.68 -11.46 5.13
CA ASP A 30 1.59 -12.57 4.82
C ASP A 30 1.24 -13.26 3.50
N PHE A 31 -0.06 -13.46 3.23
CA PHE A 31 -0.52 -13.92 1.92
C PHE A 31 -0.15 -12.93 0.82
N GLY A 32 -0.35 -11.63 1.03
CA GLY A 32 -0.03 -10.59 0.05
C GLY A 32 1.44 -10.60 -0.36
N LYS A 33 2.36 -10.79 0.59
CA LYS A 33 3.80 -10.96 0.31
C LYS A 33 4.07 -12.22 -0.51
N GLY A 34 3.48 -13.36 -0.14
CA GLY A 34 3.65 -14.63 -0.87
C GLY A 34 3.15 -14.56 -2.32
N ILE A 35 1.95 -14.02 -2.54
CA ILE A 35 1.39 -13.83 -3.89
C ILE A 35 2.20 -12.78 -4.67
N SER A 36 2.71 -11.72 -4.03
CA SER A 36 3.54 -10.70 -4.70
C SER A 36 4.87 -11.28 -5.18
N SER A 37 5.55 -12.09 -4.36
CA SER A 37 6.77 -12.79 -4.75
C SER A 37 6.52 -13.80 -5.86
N PHE A 38 5.39 -14.52 -5.82
CA PHE A 38 5.00 -15.44 -6.89
C PHE A 38 4.75 -14.70 -8.22
N LYS A 39 3.99 -13.60 -8.18
CA LYS A 39 3.75 -12.77 -9.37
C LYS A 39 5.04 -12.16 -9.92
N LYS A 40 5.93 -11.70 -9.03
CA LYS A 40 7.21 -11.12 -9.41
C LYS A 40 8.11 -12.16 -10.07
N GLY A 41 8.23 -13.36 -9.50
CA GLY A 41 8.96 -14.47 -10.10
C GLY A 41 8.41 -14.88 -11.47
N MET A 42 7.09 -14.97 -11.62
CA MET A 42 6.46 -15.24 -12.92
C MET A 42 6.74 -14.13 -13.94
N SER A 43 6.65 -12.87 -13.51
CA SER A 43 6.93 -11.70 -14.36
C SER A 43 8.42 -11.59 -14.72
N GLU A 44 9.33 -12.07 -13.87
CA GLU A 44 10.77 -12.13 -14.14
C GLU A 44 11.09 -13.25 -15.14
N GLU A 45 10.37 -14.37 -15.11
CA GLU A 45 10.49 -15.43 -16.13
C GLU A 45 9.99 -14.95 -17.50
N ASP A 46 8.84 -14.26 -17.53
CA ASP A 46 8.33 -13.60 -18.75
C ASP A 46 9.27 -12.49 -19.27
N ARG A 47 9.97 -11.78 -18.36
CA ARG A 47 10.95 -10.74 -18.71
C ARG A 47 12.34 -11.28 -19.05
N ALA A 48 12.74 -12.43 -18.53
CA ALA A 48 13.99 -13.10 -18.92
C ALA A 48 13.92 -13.61 -20.37
N ALA A 49 12.72 -13.93 -20.86
CA ALA A 49 12.46 -14.22 -22.28
C ALA A 49 12.45 -12.96 -23.19
N SER A 50 12.34 -11.75 -22.61
CA SER A 50 12.31 -10.48 -23.34
C SER A 50 13.23 -9.46 -22.67
N GLY A 51 14.52 -9.51 -23.00
CA GLY A 51 15.64 -8.80 -22.33
C GLY A 51 15.48 -7.29 -22.11
N LYS A 52 14.64 -6.90 -21.16
CA LYS A 52 14.52 -5.55 -20.60
C LYS A 52 14.69 -5.63 -19.10
N SER A 53 15.95 -5.46 -18.69
CA SER A 53 16.35 -5.03 -17.37
C SER A 53 15.69 -3.69 -17.05
N ASP A 54 14.60 -3.71 -16.28
CA ASP A 54 14.06 -2.52 -15.65
C ASP A 54 14.97 -2.12 -14.49
N ALA A 55 15.89 -1.21 -14.81
CA ALA A 55 16.44 -0.26 -13.85
C ALA A 55 15.30 0.62 -13.31
N ARG A 56 14.57 0.15 -12.29
CA ARG A 56 13.72 1.01 -11.44
C ARG A 56 13.42 0.34 -10.10
N LEU A 57 14.39 0.37 -9.20
CA LEU A 57 14.14 0.45 -7.76
C LEU A 57 14.58 1.84 -7.27
N GLU A 58 14.15 2.90 -7.97
CA GLU A 58 14.02 4.20 -7.32
C GLU A 58 12.76 4.11 -6.47
N GLY A 59 12.95 3.92 -5.17
CA GLY A 59 11.91 4.15 -4.18
C GLY A 59 11.38 5.57 -4.36
N PRO A 60 10.06 5.76 -4.53
CA PRO A 60 9.47 7.07 -4.34
C PRO A 60 9.77 7.50 -2.92
N ALA A 61 10.46 8.63 -2.79
CA ALA A 61 10.61 9.38 -1.57
C ALA A 61 9.30 9.39 -0.78
N HIS A 62 9.31 8.88 0.45
CA HIS A 62 8.51 9.42 1.54
C HIS A 62 9.43 9.46 2.75
N ASP A 63 10.14 10.58 2.83
CA ASP A 63 10.54 11.18 4.08
C ASP A 63 9.31 11.15 5.01
N ALA A 64 9.28 10.18 5.92
CA ALA A 64 8.31 10.19 7.01
C ALA A 64 8.73 11.31 7.97
N LYS A 65 8.49 12.57 7.57
CA LYS A 65 8.49 13.68 8.52
C LYS A 65 7.36 13.39 9.52
N PRO A 66 7.66 13.20 10.80
CA PRO A 66 6.70 12.73 11.78
C PRO A 66 5.59 13.77 11.96
N ALA A 67 4.37 13.28 12.14
CA ALA A 67 3.27 14.08 12.66
C ALA A 67 3.65 14.61 14.05
N GLY A 68 3.94 15.91 14.13
CA GLY A 68 4.16 16.59 15.40
C GLY A 68 4.88 17.91 15.19
N GLU A 69 4.12 18.99 14.97
CA GLU A 69 4.46 20.36 15.34
C GLU A 69 3.26 21.28 15.02
N THR A 70 2.28 21.30 15.92
CA THR A 70 1.33 22.40 16.10
C THR A 70 1.95 23.42 17.06
N VAL A 71 2.62 24.46 16.55
CA VAL A 71 2.92 25.73 17.25
C VAL A 71 3.37 26.72 16.16
N GLU A 72 2.59 27.73 15.77
CA GLU A 72 2.45 29.04 16.43
C GLU A 72 3.77 29.61 17.02
N SER A 73 4.48 30.40 16.22
CA SER A 73 5.20 31.62 16.63
C SER A 73 5.75 32.29 15.37
N SER A 74 5.30 33.49 15.02
CA SER A 74 5.74 34.75 15.62
C SER A 74 7.05 35.24 15.00
N ASP A 75 6.95 36.45 14.44
CA ASP A 75 8.00 37.47 14.41
C ASP A 75 9.01 37.50 13.24
N ARG A 76 9.16 38.73 12.71
CA ARG A 76 10.26 39.33 11.93
C ARG A 76 10.28 39.12 10.42
N ASN A 77 10.03 40.24 9.72
CA ASN A 77 11.05 41.01 8.98
C ASN A 77 10.34 41.68 7.77
N GLY A 78 10.09 42.99 7.74
CA GLY A 78 11.10 44.03 7.89
C GLY A 78 11.85 44.28 6.58
N THR A 79 11.18 44.33 5.43
CA THR A 79 11.80 44.72 4.15
C THR A 79 11.24 46.03 3.63
N LYS A 80 11.87 47.10 4.11
CA LYS A 80 12.38 48.22 3.32
C LYS A 80 11.79 48.34 1.91
N SER A 81 10.79 49.20 1.76
CA SER A 81 10.44 49.82 0.49
C SER A 81 10.02 51.26 0.77
N SER A 82 11.03 52.13 0.85
CA SER A 82 11.06 53.59 0.64
C SER A 82 12.34 54.17 1.24
#